data_AF-X0TRH8-F1
#
_entry.id   AF-X0TRH8-F1
#
_cell.length_a   1.000
_cell.length_b   1.000
_cell.length_c   1.000
_cell.angle_alpha   90.00
_cell.angle_beta   90.00
_cell.angle_gamma   90.00
#
_symmetry.space_group_name_H-M   'P 1'
#
loop_
_entity.id
_entity.type
_entity.pdbx_description
1 polymer ?
#
loop_
_entity_poly.entity_id
_entity_poly.type
_entity_poly.pdbx_seq_one_letter_code
_entity_poly.pdbx_strand_id
1 'polypeptide(L)'
;GSRDFTNEPFDHVAQARRQPGSTFKPFVYGVAFANGMKPDDTFIDQPVEIPLKGGEIWRPNDDVPPTGKPMTLRDAVALSRNRITAQVME
;
A
#
# COMPACT_ATOMS: atom_id res chain seq x y z
N GLY A 1 -3.69 9.76 -24.23
CA GLY A 1 -4.76 8.77 -24.06
C GLY A 1 -4.27 7.37 -24.26
N SER A 2 -3.82 7.04 -25.46
CA SER A 2 -3.22 5.76 -25.84
C SER A 2 -1.77 5.95 -26.31
N ARG A 3 -1.14 4.89 -26.83
CA ARG A 3 0.21 4.96 -27.42
C ARG A 3 0.23 5.63 -28.81
N ASP A 4 -0.85 5.47 -29.59
CA ASP A 4 -1.04 6.10 -30.89
C ASP A 4 -2.52 6.45 -31.06
N PHE A 5 -2.83 7.74 -31.10
CA PHE A 5 -4.21 8.22 -31.18
C PHE A 5 -4.91 7.89 -32.51
N THR A 6 -4.15 7.74 -33.60
CA THR A 6 -4.72 7.49 -34.94
C THR A 6 -5.32 6.09 -35.02
N ASN A 7 -4.64 5.11 -34.42
CA ASN A 7 -5.04 3.71 -34.44
C ASN A 7 -5.81 3.29 -33.16
N GLU A 8 -5.53 3.94 -32.03
CA GLU A 8 -6.22 3.74 -30.75
C GLU A 8 -6.68 5.09 -30.19
N PRO A 9 -7.88 5.60 -30.54
CA PRO A 9 -8.33 6.90 -30.05
C PRO A 9 -8.80 6.88 -28.58
N PHE A 10 -8.81 5.72 -27.91
CA PHE A 10 -9.29 5.60 -26.53
C PHE A 10 -8.37 6.34 -25.54
N ASP A 11 -8.97 7.11 -24.62
CA ASP A 11 -8.23 7.88 -23.63
C ASP A 11 -8.06 7.11 -22.31
N HIS A 12 -6.92 6.44 -22.15
CA HIS A 12 -6.60 5.75 -20.90
C HIS A 12 -6.32 6.68 -19.71
N VAL A 13 -6.16 7.99 -19.92
CA VAL A 13 -5.92 8.93 -18.81
C VAL A 13 -7.25 9.27 -18.12
N ALA A 14 -8.25 9.71 -18.89
CA ALA A 14 -9.53 10.14 -18.32
C ALA A 14 -10.56 9.00 -18.16
N GLN A 15 -10.49 7.96 -19.00
CA GLN A 15 -11.59 6.98 -19.11
C GLN A 15 -11.24 5.60 -18.56
N ALA A 16 -9.96 5.21 -18.54
CA ALA A 16 -9.59 3.88 -18.06
C ALA A 16 -9.65 3.81 -16.53
N ARG A 17 -10.51 2.91 -16.03
CA ARG A 17 -10.51 2.52 -14.62
C ARG A 17 -9.56 1.35 -14.39
N ARG A 18 -8.60 1.52 -13.49
CA ARG A 18 -7.61 0.51 -13.13
C ARG A 18 -7.37 0.52 -11.63
N GLN A 19 -6.93 -0.60 -11.08
CA GLN A 19 -6.45 -0.64 -9.70
C GLN A 19 -5.12 0.13 -9.61
N PRO A 20 -4.96 1.06 -8.67
CA PRO A 20 -3.72 1.85 -8.51
C PRO A 20 -2.56 1.02 -7.92
N GLY A 21 -2.87 -0.07 -7.21
CA GLY A 21 -1.88 -0.86 -6.48
C GLY A 21 -1.17 -0.03 -5.41
N SER A 22 0.13 -0.26 -5.23
CA SER A 22 0.95 0.41 -4.21
C SER A 22 1.00 1.93 -4.33
N THR A 23 0.64 2.51 -5.49
CA THR A 23 0.54 3.98 -5.62
C THR A 23 -0.56 4.59 -4.75
N PHE A 24 -1.45 3.78 -4.18
CA PHE A 24 -2.47 4.23 -3.22
C PHE A 24 -1.94 4.38 -1.78
N LYS A 25 -0.80 3.76 -1.43
CA LYS A 25 -0.26 3.77 -0.06
C LYS A 25 -0.09 5.18 0.54
N PRO A 26 0.40 6.21 -0.18
CA PRO A 26 0.52 7.55 0.38
C PRO A 26 -0.78 8.10 0.97
N PHE A 27 -1.96 7.71 0.47
CA PHE A 27 -3.24 8.11 1.05
C PHE A 27 -3.50 7.43 2.40
N VAL A 28 -3.15 6.14 2.54
CA VAL A 28 -3.22 5.40 3.80
C VAL A 28 -2.33 6.05 4.86
N TYR A 29 -1.05 6.27 4.52
CA TYR A 29 -0.10 6.92 5.43
C TYR A 29 -0.48 8.38 5.71
N GLY A 30 -1.03 9.09 4.73
CA GLY A 30 -1.51 10.46 4.90
C GLY A 30 -2.59 10.57 5.97
N VAL A 31 -3.56 9.65 5.97
CA VAL A 31 -4.59 9.57 7.02
C VAL A 31 -3.96 9.20 8.36
N ALA A 32 -3.05 8.23 8.40
CA ALA A 32 -2.36 7.83 9.62
C ALA A 32 -1.59 9.01 10.26
N PHE A 33 -0.89 9.80 9.44
CA PHE A 33 -0.18 10.99 9.90
C PHE A 33 -1.12 12.12 10.34
N ALA A 34 -2.23 12.32 9.63
CA ALA A 34 -3.27 13.25 10.05
C ALA A 34 -3.88 12.86 11.41
N ASN A 35 -3.93 11.56 11.71
CA ASN A 35 -4.39 11.01 12.98
C ASN A 35 -3.31 10.99 14.08
N GLY A 36 -2.11 11.53 13.81
CA GLY A 36 -1.08 11.76 14.82
C GLY A 36 0.11 10.81 14.81
N MET A 37 0.13 9.79 13.93
CA MET A 37 1.34 9.01 13.70
C MET A 37 2.44 9.91 13.10
N LYS A 38 3.70 9.63 13.42
CA LYS A 38 4.85 10.39 12.95
C LYS A 38 5.70 9.55 12.00
N PRO A 39 6.44 10.18 11.06
CA PRO A 39 7.28 9.44 10.12
C PRO A 39 8.37 8.56 10.77
N ASP A 40 8.79 8.89 11.98
CA ASP A 40 9.77 8.17 12.80
C ASP A 40 9.17 7.10 13.72
N ASP A 41 7.83 7.02 13.82
CA ASP A 41 7.17 5.88 14.47
C ASP A 41 7.55 4.59 13.77
N THR A 42 7.66 3.51 14.55
CA THR A 42 8.13 2.21 14.05
C THR A 42 7.10 1.11 14.26
N PHE A 43 7.01 0.23 13.27
CA PHE A 43 6.31 -1.06 13.38
C PHE A 43 7.30 -2.20 13.11
N ILE A 44 7.01 -3.38 13.64
CA ILE A 44 7.81 -4.58 13.35
C ILE A 44 7.38 -5.13 11.98
N ASP A 45 8.34 -5.34 11.07
CA ASP A 45 8.08 -6.02 9.81
C ASP A 45 7.98 -7.54 10.04
N GLN A 46 6.75 -7.99 10.26
CA GLN A 46 6.38 -9.37 10.60
C GLN A 46 5.16 -9.83 9.79
N PRO A 47 4.89 -11.14 9.71
CA PRO A 47 3.64 -11.65 9.13
C PRO A 47 2.41 -11.01 9.80
N VAL A 48 1.41 -10.66 8.98
CA VAL A 48 0.16 -10.03 9.43
C VAL A 48 -1.01 -10.91 9.00
N GLU A 49 -1.99 -11.06 9.87
CA GLU A 49 -3.24 -11.79 9.61
C GLU A 49 -4.43 -10.90 9.95
N ILE A 50 -5.23 -10.53 8.94
CA ILE A 50 -6.40 -9.65 9.12
C ILE A 50 -7.67 -10.45 8.81
N PRO A 51 -8.53 -10.70 9.81
CA PRO A 51 -9.83 -11.35 9.59
C PRO A 51 -10.77 -10.45 8.78
N LEU A 52 -11.36 -10.99 7.72
CA LEU A 52 -12.36 -10.31 6.90
C LEU A 52 -13.78 -10.72 7.33
N LYS A 53 -14.78 -9.88 7.02
CA LYS A 53 -16.20 -10.11 7.38
C LYS A 53 -16.79 -11.43 6.83
N GLY A 54 -16.11 -12.11 5.91
CA GLY A 54 -16.49 -13.42 5.37
C GLY A 54 -15.82 -14.64 6.03
N GLY A 55 -15.03 -14.44 7.09
CA GLY A 55 -14.27 -15.51 7.76
C GLY A 55 -12.95 -15.86 7.09
N GLU A 56 -12.66 -15.27 5.92
CA GLU A 56 -11.34 -15.32 5.30
C GLU A 56 -10.33 -14.53 6.12
N ILE A 57 -9.07 -14.97 6.10
CA ILE A 57 -7.95 -14.26 6.72
C ILE A 57 -7.04 -13.76 5.61
N TRP A 58 -6.94 -12.44 5.48
CA TRP A 58 -6.02 -11.80 4.57
C TRP A 58 -4.61 -11.76 5.16
N ARG A 59 -3.63 -12.23 4.37
CA ARG A 59 -2.20 -12.28 4.75
C ARG A 59 -1.38 -11.51 3.72
N PRO A 60 -1.15 -10.20 3.90
CA PRO A 60 -0.34 -9.41 2.99
C PRO A 60 1.09 -9.95 2.98
N ASN A 61 1.68 -10.03 1.79
CA ASN A 61 3.07 -10.42 1.63
C ASN A 61 3.82 -9.41 0.77
N ASP A 62 5.13 -9.31 1.01
CA ASP A 62 6.06 -8.53 0.20
C ASP A 62 6.87 -9.44 -0.72
N ASP A 63 7.59 -8.84 -1.64
CA ASP A 63 8.56 -9.50 -2.53
C ASP A 63 9.75 -10.13 -1.78
N VAL A 64 9.95 -9.73 -0.52
CA VAL A 64 10.98 -10.25 0.37
C VAL A 64 10.39 -10.80 1.67
N PRO A 65 11.07 -11.74 2.34
CA PRO A 65 10.67 -12.23 3.66
C PRO A 65 10.60 -11.10 4.70
N PRO A 66 9.78 -11.27 5.77
CA PRO A 66 9.75 -10.33 6.88
C PRO A 66 11.13 -10.26 7.56
N THR A 67 11.59 -9.04 7.82
CA THR A 67 12.88 -8.80 8.47
C THR A 67 12.87 -9.09 9.97
N GLY A 68 11.69 -9.07 10.61
CA GLY A 68 11.53 -9.23 12.05
C GLY A 68 12.10 -8.08 12.87
N LYS A 69 12.37 -6.93 12.24
CA LYS A 69 12.97 -5.76 12.89
C LYS A 69 12.03 -4.55 12.84
N PRO A 70 12.20 -3.57 13.73
CA PRO A 70 11.53 -2.29 13.62
C PRO A 70 11.87 -1.59 12.30
N MET A 71 10.85 -1.08 11.63
CA MET A 71 10.96 -0.23 10.44
C MET A 71 10.13 1.03 10.66
N THR A 72 10.71 2.18 10.31
CA THR A 72 10.02 3.47 10.43
C THR A 72 8.89 3.57 9.40
N LEU A 73 7.85 4.35 9.70
CA LEU A 73 6.76 4.59 8.74
C LEU A 73 7.26 5.27 7.46
N ARG A 74 8.28 6.14 7.56
CA ARG A 74 8.93 6.73 6.38
C ARG A 74 9.60 5.69 5.48
N ASP A 75 10.30 4.72 6.05
CA ASP A 75 10.98 3.69 5.26
C ASP A 75 9.96 2.70 4.70
N ALA A 76 8.93 2.38 5.47
CA ALA A 76 7.86 1.49 5.06
C ALA A 76 7.11 2.00 3.82
N VAL A 77 6.77 3.30 3.77
CA VAL A 77 6.15 3.89 2.56
C VAL A 77 7.13 4.00 1.40
N ALA A 78 8.40 4.38 1.67
CA ALA A 78 9.43 4.51 0.63
C ALA A 78 9.79 3.18 -0.03
N LEU A 79 9.88 2.11 0.75
CA LEU A 79 10.13 0.75 0.29
C LEU A 79 8.85 -0.01 -0.08
N SER A 80 7.69 0.66 0.00
CA SER A 80 6.39 0.09 -0.34
C SER A 80 6.13 -1.26 0.37
N ARG A 81 6.31 -1.30 1.70
CA ARG A 81 6.10 -2.53 2.49
C ARG A 81 4.62 -2.80 2.74
N ASN A 82 4.10 -3.88 2.16
CA ASN A 82 2.72 -4.35 2.30
C ASN A 82 2.40 -4.74 3.75
N ARG A 83 3.29 -5.49 4.42
CA ARG A 83 3.07 -5.92 5.80
C ARG A 83 2.97 -4.75 6.78
N ILE A 84 3.82 -3.73 6.65
CA ILE A 84 3.71 -2.52 7.49
C ILE A 84 2.48 -1.70 7.11
N THR A 85 2.20 -1.53 5.82
CA THR A 85 1.01 -0.78 5.37
C THR A 85 -0.28 -1.40 5.93
N ALA A 86 -0.37 -2.73 5.99
CA ALA A 86 -1.51 -3.41 6.60
C ALA A 86 -1.65 -3.11 8.10
N GLN A 87 -0.54 -3.07 8.85
CA GLN A 87 -0.56 -2.68 10.27
C GLN A 87 -0.99 -1.22 10.48
N VAL A 88 -0.68 -0.32 9.54
CA VAL A 88 -1.10 1.09 9.58
C VAL A 88 -2.62 1.25 9.36
N MET A 89 -3.26 0.27 8.70
CA MET A 89 -4.69 0.31 8.39
C MET A 89 -5.60 -0.21 9.52
N GLU A 90 -5.03 -0.92 10.49
CA GLU A 90 -5.73 -1.42 11.69
C GLU A 90 -5.90 -0.32 12.74
#